data_AF-A0A923WHP8-F1
#
_entry.id   AF-A0A923WHP8-F1
#
_cell.length_a   1.000
_cell.length_b   1.000
_cell.length_c   1.000
_cell.angle_alpha   90.00
_cell.angle_beta   90.00
_cell.angle_gamma   90.00
#
_symmetry.space_group_name_H-M   'P 1'
#
loop_
_entity.id
_entity.type
_entity.pdbx_description
1 polymer ?
#
loop_
_entity_poly.entity_id
_entity_poly.type
_entity_poly.pdbx_seq_one_letter_code
_entity_poly.pdbx_strand_id
1 'polypeptide(L)'
;PDLLNVHTYFPRADTYVLVGLEPVGALPTPAVLAQPNLFRAVQSSLWSVLNFSFFRTISMEKDFKTAELDGTLPVLLLFAARTGHRVIDAQLVHLSPAGALQEGPAAPDTRQVPGSRLLLTDSTGHPQTVYYFSADISDGQLAGNPAVITFARGLGPVTTFVKSASYLMHKSYFSKIRNVVLNQSQVLLQDDSGIAYDFFDDGRFRLIHYGHYVKPISLFAKHYQHDLFTAYRDSLHRPRPLPFGTGYNHRANESNLMLALRKAAR
;
A
#
# COMPACT_ATOMS: atom_id res chain seq x y z
N PRO A 1 -0.33 -5.42 -2.38
CA PRO A 1 -1.77 -5.71 -2.67
C PRO A 1 -2.68 -5.70 -1.42
N ASP A 2 -2.39 -4.86 -0.42
CA ASP A 2 -3.08 -4.90 0.88
C ASP A 2 -4.38 -4.07 0.87
N LEU A 3 -5.37 -4.56 0.12
CA LEU A 3 -6.69 -3.93 0.03
C LEU A 3 -7.41 -3.91 1.38
N LEU A 4 -7.24 -4.96 2.18
CA LEU A 4 -7.89 -5.12 3.48
C LEU A 4 -7.62 -3.91 4.39
N ASN A 5 -6.36 -3.54 4.59
CA ASN A 5 -6.02 -2.45 5.49
C ASN A 5 -6.47 -1.09 4.94
N VAL A 6 -6.19 -0.79 3.67
CA VAL A 6 -6.57 0.53 3.11
C VAL A 6 -8.08 0.72 3.11
N HIS A 7 -8.85 -0.32 2.82
CA HIS A 7 -10.31 -0.27 2.92
C HIS A 7 -10.77 -0.10 4.38
N THR A 8 -10.15 -0.80 5.34
CA THR A 8 -10.49 -0.67 6.76
C THR A 8 -10.31 0.76 7.27
N TYR A 9 -9.22 1.44 6.88
CA TYR A 9 -8.98 2.83 7.27
C TYR A 9 -9.81 3.85 6.47
N PHE A 10 -10.08 3.56 5.20
CA PHE A 10 -10.74 4.48 4.27
C PHE A 10 -11.88 3.78 3.52
N PRO A 11 -12.97 3.35 4.20
CA PRO A 11 -13.99 2.49 3.61
C PRO A 11 -14.86 3.20 2.56
N ARG A 12 -14.90 4.54 2.60
CA ARG A 12 -15.72 5.38 1.72
C ARG A 12 -14.97 5.93 0.49
N ALA A 13 -13.81 5.37 0.16
CA ALA A 13 -13.09 5.81 -1.04
C ALA A 13 -13.77 5.25 -2.29
N ASP A 14 -13.98 6.07 -3.31
CA ASP A 14 -14.55 5.61 -4.59
C ASP A 14 -13.53 4.81 -5.40
N THR A 15 -12.25 5.11 -5.22
CA THR A 15 -11.15 4.47 -5.94
C THR A 15 -9.96 4.22 -5.02
N TYR A 16 -9.44 3.00 -5.05
CA TYR A 16 -8.18 2.60 -4.42
C TYR A 16 -7.13 2.37 -5.51
N VAL A 17 -5.95 2.96 -5.34
CA VAL A 17 -4.79 2.70 -6.22
C VAL A 17 -3.69 2.08 -5.38
N LEU A 18 -3.34 0.84 -5.69
CA LEU A 18 -2.32 0.05 -5.01
C LEU A 18 -1.11 -0.12 -5.94
N VAL A 19 0.09 -0.06 -5.37
CA VAL A 19 1.34 -0.32 -6.10
C VAL A 19 2.19 -1.31 -5.31
N GLY A 20 2.76 -2.29 -5.98
CA GLY A 20 3.64 -3.30 -5.40
C GLY A 20 4.63 -3.85 -6.41
N LEU A 21 5.58 -4.66 -5.97
CA LEU A 21 6.53 -5.35 -6.86
C LEU A 21 5.97 -6.65 -7.40
N GLU A 22 4.93 -7.16 -6.76
CA GLU A 22 4.41 -8.48 -7.02
C GLU A 22 3.65 -8.51 -8.35
N PRO A 23 3.77 -9.59 -9.13
CA PRO A 23 3.12 -9.68 -10.41
C PRO A 23 1.60 -9.55 -10.25
N VAL A 24 0.95 -9.00 -11.28
CA VAL A 24 -0.51 -8.90 -11.32
C VAL A 24 -1.15 -10.30 -11.31
N GLY A 25 -0.58 -11.20 -12.11
CA GLY A 25 -1.13 -12.53 -12.38
C GLY A 25 -2.21 -12.51 -13.46
N ALA A 26 -2.66 -13.70 -13.85
CA ALA A 26 -3.78 -13.88 -14.76
C ALA A 26 -5.14 -13.81 -14.04
N LEU A 27 -6.20 -13.58 -14.81
CA LEU A 27 -7.57 -13.75 -14.31
C LEU A 27 -7.81 -15.22 -13.94
N PRO A 28 -8.34 -15.51 -12.75
CA PRO A 28 -8.58 -16.89 -12.33
C PRO A 28 -9.61 -17.55 -13.23
N THR A 29 -9.25 -18.69 -13.81
CA THR A 29 -10.16 -19.50 -14.63
C THR A 29 -10.95 -20.47 -13.74
N PRO A 30 -12.11 -20.99 -14.18
CA PRO A 30 -12.83 -22.03 -13.43
C PRO A 30 -11.96 -23.25 -13.09
N ALA A 31 -11.01 -23.60 -13.97
CA ALA A 31 -10.06 -24.69 -13.73
C ALA A 31 -9.10 -24.37 -12.57
N VAL A 32 -8.58 -23.14 -12.49
CA VAL A 32 -7.75 -22.68 -11.35
C VAL A 32 -8.57 -22.68 -10.06
N LEU A 33 -9.80 -22.16 -10.11
CA LEU A 33 -10.69 -22.12 -8.94
C LEU A 33 -11.10 -23.51 -8.43
N ALA A 34 -11.11 -24.52 -9.30
CA ALA A 34 -11.39 -25.90 -8.94
C ALA A 34 -10.18 -26.66 -8.35
N GLN A 35 -8.97 -26.06 -8.34
CA GLN A 35 -7.79 -26.73 -7.81
C GLN A 35 -7.92 -26.96 -6.29
N PRO A 36 -7.76 -28.20 -5.80
CA PRO A 36 -7.97 -28.53 -4.39
C PRO A 36 -6.97 -27.83 -3.46
N ASN A 37 -5.79 -27.47 -3.97
CA ASN A 37 -4.74 -26.81 -3.20
C ASN A 37 -4.85 -25.28 -3.17
N LEU A 38 -5.70 -24.66 -4.00
CA LEU A 38 -5.83 -23.21 -4.10
C LEU A 38 -6.12 -22.57 -2.73
N PHE A 39 -7.08 -23.13 -1.98
CA PHE A 39 -7.45 -22.60 -0.67
C PHE A 39 -6.26 -22.64 0.32
N ARG A 40 -5.47 -23.72 0.30
CA ARG A 40 -4.27 -23.84 1.15
C ARG A 40 -3.19 -22.84 0.73
N ALA A 41 -2.96 -22.66 -0.57
CA ALA A 41 -2.00 -21.70 -1.09
C ALA A 41 -2.38 -20.26 -0.71
N VAL A 42 -3.65 -19.91 -0.87
CA VAL A 42 -4.21 -18.63 -0.44
C VAL A 42 -4.05 -18.45 1.07
N GLN A 43 -4.45 -19.43 1.88
CA GLN A 43 -4.29 -19.38 3.34
C GLN A 43 -2.83 -19.16 3.76
N SER A 44 -1.89 -19.83 3.09
CA SER A 44 -0.45 -19.68 3.33
C SER A 44 0.02 -18.25 3.02
N SER A 45 -0.35 -17.70 1.86
CA SER A 45 0.05 -16.33 1.45
C SER A 45 -0.46 -15.24 2.41
N LEU A 46 -1.60 -15.49 3.05
CA LEU A 46 -2.23 -14.56 4.00
C LEU A 46 -1.65 -14.66 5.40
N TRP A 47 -0.89 -15.73 5.71
CA TRP A 47 -0.47 -16.01 7.07
C TRP A 47 0.28 -14.82 7.68
N SER A 48 1.21 -14.21 6.93
CA SER A 48 1.99 -13.07 7.44
C SER A 48 1.12 -11.84 7.69
N VAL A 49 0.22 -11.49 6.76
CA VAL A 49 -0.62 -10.29 6.92
C VAL A 49 -1.64 -10.46 8.03
N LEU A 50 -2.17 -11.67 8.24
CA LEU A 50 -3.13 -11.94 9.30
C LEU A 50 -2.48 -12.03 10.69
N ASN A 51 -1.23 -12.50 10.79
CA ASN A 51 -0.54 -12.63 12.08
C ASN A 51 0.27 -11.38 12.47
N PHE A 52 0.78 -10.63 11.50
CA PHE A 52 1.67 -9.50 11.74
C PHE A 52 1.11 -8.17 11.23
N SER A 53 -0.11 -8.14 10.69
CA SER A 53 -0.70 -6.96 10.04
C SER A 53 0.00 -6.52 8.75
N PHE A 54 0.99 -7.25 8.22
CA PHE A 54 1.67 -6.94 6.95
C PHE A 54 2.18 -8.16 6.19
N PHE A 55 2.34 -8.03 4.87
CA PHE A 55 2.98 -9.07 4.07
C PHE A 55 4.51 -8.98 4.16
N ARG A 56 5.18 -10.13 4.19
CA ARG A 56 6.64 -10.21 4.12
C ARG A 56 7.07 -10.33 2.67
N THR A 57 7.90 -9.41 2.17
CA THR A 57 8.35 -9.37 0.77
C THR A 57 8.96 -10.69 0.28
N ILE A 58 9.81 -11.33 1.10
CA ILE A 58 10.42 -12.62 0.76
C ILE A 58 9.38 -13.75 0.65
N SER A 59 8.30 -13.68 1.44
CA SER A 59 7.19 -14.63 1.32
C SER A 59 6.38 -14.34 0.06
N MET A 60 6.04 -13.07 -0.20
CA MET A 60 5.27 -12.67 -1.38
C MET A 60 5.96 -13.04 -2.69
N GLU A 61 7.28 -12.86 -2.79
CA GLU A 61 8.05 -13.23 -3.97
C GLU A 61 7.94 -14.72 -4.30
N LYS A 62 7.84 -15.57 -3.26
CA LYS A 62 7.68 -17.02 -3.41
C LYS A 62 6.23 -17.41 -3.65
N ASP A 63 5.31 -16.88 -2.86
CA ASP A 63 3.92 -17.32 -2.82
C ASP A 63 3.15 -16.90 -4.08
N PHE A 64 3.43 -15.71 -4.63
CA PHE A 64 2.70 -15.16 -5.80
C PHE A 64 3.30 -15.51 -7.16
N LYS A 65 4.26 -16.44 -7.21
CA LYS A 65 4.85 -16.96 -8.45
C LYS A 65 4.62 -18.47 -8.59
N THR A 66 3.58 -19.00 -7.95
CA THR A 66 3.24 -20.43 -7.98
C THR A 66 2.14 -20.70 -9.01
N ALA A 67 2.00 -21.96 -9.44
CA ALA A 67 0.93 -22.35 -10.38
C ALA A 67 -0.46 -22.23 -9.73
N GLU A 68 -0.52 -22.38 -8.42
CA GLU A 68 -1.73 -22.31 -7.60
C GLU A 68 -2.10 -20.87 -7.22
N LEU A 69 -1.13 -19.97 -7.10
CA LEU A 69 -1.33 -18.58 -6.74
C LEU A 69 -0.51 -17.67 -7.65
N ASP A 70 -1.12 -17.34 -8.79
CA ASP A 70 -0.55 -16.48 -9.81
C ASP A 70 -0.84 -15.00 -9.49
N GLY A 71 0.19 -14.30 -9.00
CA GLY A 71 0.14 -12.88 -8.75
C GLY A 71 -0.78 -12.43 -7.61
N THR A 72 -1.09 -11.14 -7.61
CA THR A 72 -1.84 -10.48 -6.55
C THR A 72 -3.35 -10.54 -6.72
N LEU A 73 -3.84 -10.80 -7.93
CA LEU A 73 -5.26 -10.75 -8.26
C LEU A 73 -6.13 -11.71 -7.42
N PRO A 74 -5.74 -12.98 -7.18
CA PRO A 74 -6.52 -13.87 -6.31
C PRO A 74 -6.67 -13.34 -4.87
N VAL A 75 -5.61 -12.70 -4.35
CA VAL A 75 -5.62 -12.11 -3.00
C VAL A 75 -6.51 -10.87 -2.95
N LEU A 76 -6.47 -10.01 -3.98
CA LEU A 76 -7.34 -8.83 -4.06
C LEU A 76 -8.83 -9.23 -4.13
N LEU A 77 -9.16 -10.23 -4.94
CA LEU A 77 -10.52 -10.78 -5.05
C LEU A 77 -10.99 -11.36 -3.71
N LEU A 78 -10.12 -12.12 -3.03
CA LEU A 78 -10.44 -12.64 -1.70
C LEU A 78 -10.69 -11.50 -0.71
N PHE A 79 -9.82 -10.48 -0.66
CA PHE A 79 -10.01 -9.36 0.26
C PHE A 79 -11.32 -8.64 -0.03
N ALA A 80 -11.66 -8.37 -1.29
CA ALA A 80 -12.94 -7.79 -1.67
C ALA A 80 -14.12 -8.61 -1.13
N ALA A 81 -14.11 -9.94 -1.33
CA ALA A 81 -15.15 -10.81 -0.79
C ALA A 81 -15.19 -10.79 0.74
N ARG A 82 -14.03 -10.78 1.41
CA ARG A 82 -13.91 -10.83 2.87
C ARG A 82 -14.21 -9.51 3.57
N THR A 83 -14.18 -8.39 2.85
CA THR A 83 -14.65 -7.08 3.32
C THR A 83 -16.10 -6.80 2.91
N GLY A 84 -16.83 -7.82 2.41
CA GLY A 84 -18.26 -7.71 2.11
C GLY A 84 -18.60 -7.06 0.78
N HIS A 85 -17.64 -6.98 -0.15
CA HIS A 85 -17.88 -6.45 -1.49
C HIS A 85 -18.32 -7.56 -2.43
N ARG A 86 -19.21 -7.20 -3.35
CA ARG A 86 -19.49 -7.98 -4.55
C ARG A 86 -18.55 -7.53 -5.66
N VAL A 87 -17.82 -8.48 -6.25
CA VAL A 87 -17.02 -8.24 -7.46
C VAL A 87 -17.97 -8.20 -8.66
N ILE A 88 -18.01 -7.07 -9.36
CA ILE A 88 -18.83 -6.84 -10.56
C ILE A 88 -18.03 -7.22 -11.80
N ASP A 89 -16.76 -6.83 -11.84
CA ASP A 89 -15.88 -7.04 -12.98
C ASP A 89 -14.42 -7.08 -12.52
N ALA A 90 -13.60 -7.83 -13.25
CA ALA A 90 -12.16 -7.96 -13.01
C ALA A 90 -11.44 -8.01 -14.36
N GLN A 91 -10.52 -7.07 -14.58
CA GLN A 91 -9.84 -6.90 -15.86
C GLN A 91 -8.34 -6.67 -15.68
N LEU A 92 -7.57 -7.16 -16.64
CA LEU A 92 -6.17 -6.74 -16.79
C LEU A 92 -6.14 -5.38 -17.47
N VAL A 93 -5.29 -4.50 -16.94
CA VAL A 93 -5.04 -3.17 -17.48
C VAL A 93 -3.54 -2.93 -17.52
N HIS A 94 -3.10 -1.85 -18.14
CA HIS A 94 -1.72 -1.42 -18.05
C HIS A 94 -1.62 0.10 -18.10
N LEU A 95 -0.48 0.62 -17.64
CA LEU A 95 -0.10 1.99 -17.96
C LEU A 95 0.76 1.96 -19.22
N SER A 96 0.44 2.82 -20.18
CA SER A 96 1.31 3.09 -21.31
C SER A 96 2.63 3.70 -20.83
N PRO A 97 3.69 3.74 -21.66
CA PRO A 97 4.94 4.42 -21.29
C PRO A 97 4.76 5.91 -20.94
N ALA A 98 3.68 6.53 -21.40
CA ALA A 98 3.30 7.91 -21.06
C ALA A 98 2.53 8.02 -19.71
N GLY A 99 2.22 6.91 -19.04
CA GLY A 99 1.45 6.89 -17.79
C GLY A 99 -0.06 6.93 -17.97
N ALA A 100 -0.57 6.73 -19.19
CA ALA A 100 -2.02 6.67 -19.45
C ALA A 100 -2.55 5.24 -19.18
N LEU A 101 -3.67 5.14 -18.47
CA LEU A 101 -4.37 3.88 -18.22
C LEU A 101 -4.98 3.34 -19.53
N GLN A 102 -4.72 2.08 -19.84
CA GLN A 102 -5.25 1.37 -21.00
C GLN A 102 -5.77 -0.01 -20.59
N GLU A 103 -6.79 -0.50 -21.31
CA GLU A 103 -7.36 -1.82 -21.08
C GLU A 103 -6.52 -2.92 -21.75
N GLY A 104 -6.55 -4.11 -21.16
CA GLY A 104 -5.79 -5.26 -21.64
C GLY A 104 -4.46 -5.45 -20.91
N PRO A 105 -3.85 -6.64 -21.04
CA PRO A 105 -2.58 -6.95 -20.40
C PRO A 105 -1.45 -6.09 -20.97
N ALA A 106 -0.42 -5.86 -20.16
CA ALA A 106 0.82 -5.28 -20.66
C ALA A 106 1.50 -6.24 -21.65
N ALA A 107 1.99 -5.72 -22.77
CA ALA A 107 2.76 -6.47 -23.73
C ALA A 107 4.16 -6.81 -23.17
N PRO A 108 4.66 -8.05 -23.39
CA PRO A 108 6.01 -8.44 -23.00
C PRO A 108 7.08 -7.51 -23.58
N ASP A 109 8.20 -7.35 -22.87
CA ASP A 109 9.37 -6.56 -23.29
C ASP A 109 9.08 -5.09 -23.66
N THR A 110 7.98 -4.54 -23.16
CA THR A 110 7.65 -3.12 -23.29
C THR A 110 7.89 -2.36 -21.99
N ARG A 111 7.87 -1.01 -22.06
CA ARG A 111 7.86 -0.15 -20.87
C ARG A 111 6.46 0.02 -20.27
N GLN A 112 5.48 -0.79 -20.68
CA GLN A 112 4.16 -0.75 -20.07
C GLN A 112 4.23 -1.27 -18.64
N VAL A 113 3.41 -0.69 -17.75
CA VAL A 113 3.31 -1.15 -16.36
C VAL A 113 2.09 -2.06 -16.24
N PRO A 114 2.26 -3.36 -15.96
CA PRO A 114 1.14 -4.27 -15.79
C PRO A 114 0.27 -3.86 -14.60
N GLY A 115 -1.06 -3.97 -14.74
CA GLY A 115 -1.99 -3.77 -13.65
C GLY A 115 -3.27 -4.60 -13.77
N SER A 116 -4.12 -4.49 -12.75
CA SER A 116 -5.48 -5.00 -12.75
C SER A 116 -6.46 -3.93 -12.26
N ARG A 117 -7.70 -4.02 -12.75
CA ARG A 117 -8.84 -3.22 -12.31
C ARG A 117 -9.93 -4.16 -11.81
N LEU A 118 -10.42 -3.91 -10.61
CA LEU A 118 -11.62 -4.53 -10.06
C LEU A 118 -12.72 -3.47 -9.94
N LEU A 119 -13.90 -3.77 -10.46
CA LEU A 119 -15.12 -3.02 -10.15
C LEU A 119 -15.87 -3.76 -9.06
N LEU A 120 -16.13 -3.07 -7.96
CA LEU A 120 -16.71 -3.61 -6.75
C LEU A 120 -18.00 -2.85 -6.40
N THR A 121 -18.86 -3.50 -5.63
CA THR A 121 -19.96 -2.85 -4.93
C THR A 121 -19.90 -3.26 -3.47
N ASP A 122 -19.88 -2.29 -2.56
CA ASP A 122 -19.91 -2.59 -1.13
C ASP A 122 -21.28 -3.12 -0.67
N SER A 123 -21.38 -3.48 0.61
CA SER A 123 -22.63 -3.99 1.20
C SER A 123 -23.81 -3.00 1.17
N THR A 124 -23.55 -1.71 0.94
CA THR A 124 -24.57 -0.65 0.85
C THR A 124 -25.00 -0.36 -0.60
N GLY A 125 -24.35 -0.98 -1.59
CA GLY A 125 -24.58 -0.69 -3.00
C GLY A 125 -23.66 0.39 -3.57
N HIS A 126 -22.69 0.90 -2.80
CA HIS A 126 -21.77 1.94 -3.25
C HIS A 126 -20.72 1.36 -4.22
N PRO A 127 -20.58 1.91 -5.44
CA PRO A 127 -19.59 1.43 -6.40
C PRO A 127 -18.18 1.85 -5.99
N GLN A 128 -17.22 0.94 -6.09
CA GLN A 128 -15.81 1.21 -5.81
C GLN A 128 -14.91 0.58 -6.87
N THR A 129 -13.80 1.25 -7.19
CA THR A 129 -12.80 0.73 -8.12
C THR A 129 -11.50 0.45 -7.40
N VAL A 130 -10.88 -0.71 -7.65
CA VAL A 130 -9.54 -1.02 -7.15
C VAL A 130 -8.60 -1.21 -8.32
N TYR A 131 -7.55 -0.40 -8.36
CA TYR A 131 -6.41 -0.58 -9.25
C TYR A 131 -5.23 -1.18 -8.48
N TYR A 132 -4.54 -2.13 -9.10
CA TYR A 132 -3.23 -2.57 -8.66
C TYR A 132 -2.24 -2.46 -9.83
N PHE A 133 -1.06 -1.89 -9.58
CA PHE A 133 0.03 -1.83 -10.56
C PHE A 133 1.29 -2.51 -10.01
N SER A 134 1.90 -3.36 -10.84
CA SER A 134 3.17 -4.02 -10.54
C SER A 134 4.32 -3.15 -11.04
N ALA A 135 4.96 -2.40 -10.15
CA ALA A 135 6.05 -1.50 -10.49
C ALA A 135 7.10 -1.37 -9.37
N ASP A 136 8.38 -1.35 -9.75
CA ASP A 136 9.45 -0.87 -8.88
C ASP A 136 9.47 0.67 -8.92
N ILE A 137 9.25 1.25 -7.74
CA ILE A 137 9.13 2.69 -7.50
C ILE A 137 10.41 3.30 -6.89
N SER A 138 11.54 2.61 -7.02
CA SER A 138 12.87 3.18 -6.73
C SER A 138 13.25 4.22 -7.77
N ASP A 139 14.04 5.21 -7.36
CA ASP A 139 14.39 6.35 -8.22
C ASP A 139 15.13 5.92 -9.49
N GLY A 140 15.92 4.84 -9.40
CA GLY A 140 16.64 4.22 -10.51
C GLY A 140 15.70 3.62 -11.55
N GLN A 141 14.75 2.77 -11.13
CA GLN A 141 13.77 2.20 -12.05
C GLN A 141 12.89 3.29 -12.68
N LEU A 142 12.44 4.25 -11.86
CA LEU A 142 11.62 5.36 -12.30
C LEU A 142 12.32 6.31 -13.29
N ALA A 143 13.66 6.30 -13.36
CA ALA A 143 14.40 7.04 -14.37
C ALA A 143 14.22 6.42 -15.76
N GLY A 144 14.17 5.08 -15.85
CA GLY A 144 13.96 4.35 -17.10
C GLY A 144 12.47 4.18 -17.47
N ASN A 145 11.58 4.13 -16.48
CA ASN A 145 10.15 3.99 -16.68
C ASN A 145 9.34 4.86 -15.69
N PRO A 146 8.96 6.11 -16.07
CA PRO A 146 8.25 7.02 -15.18
C PRO A 146 6.73 6.78 -15.14
N ALA A 147 6.18 5.82 -15.89
CA ALA A 147 4.74 5.68 -16.15
C ALA A 147 3.89 5.68 -14.87
N VAL A 148 4.29 4.91 -13.84
CA VAL A 148 3.55 4.82 -12.57
C VAL A 148 3.55 6.14 -11.79
N ILE A 149 4.65 6.90 -11.81
CA ILE A 149 4.70 8.22 -11.17
C ILE A 149 3.90 9.25 -11.98
N THR A 150 3.93 9.18 -13.30
CA THR A 150 3.12 10.06 -14.14
C THR A 150 1.63 9.82 -13.89
N PHE A 151 1.22 8.56 -13.81
CA PHE A 151 -0.14 8.20 -13.42
C PHE A 151 -0.50 8.73 -12.02
N ALA A 152 0.35 8.50 -11.01
CA ALA A 152 0.11 8.97 -9.65
C ALA A 152 -0.05 10.50 -9.57
N ARG A 153 0.75 11.25 -10.33
CA ARG A 153 0.64 12.71 -10.45
C ARG A 153 -0.67 13.17 -11.07
N GLY A 154 -1.27 12.35 -11.93
CA GLY A 154 -2.57 12.62 -12.56
C GLY A 154 -3.78 12.40 -11.65
N LEU A 155 -3.65 11.73 -10.50
CA LEU A 155 -4.77 11.42 -9.60
C LEU A 155 -5.31 12.64 -8.82
N GLY A 156 -4.62 13.79 -8.87
CA GLY A 156 -5.00 14.98 -8.11
C GLY A 156 -4.57 14.93 -6.64
N PRO A 157 -5.24 15.69 -5.74
CA PRO A 157 -5.05 15.54 -4.31
C PRO A 157 -5.57 14.18 -3.83
N VAL A 158 -4.76 13.44 -3.08
CA VAL A 158 -5.09 12.07 -2.69
C VAL A 158 -5.06 11.88 -1.17
N THR A 159 -5.68 10.79 -0.72
CA THR A 159 -5.38 10.20 0.60
C THR A 159 -4.36 9.08 0.37
N THR A 160 -3.22 9.16 1.06
CA THR A 160 -2.15 8.17 0.96
C THR A 160 -2.11 7.32 2.22
N PHE A 161 -1.91 6.02 2.04
CA PHE A 161 -1.66 5.07 3.11
C PHE A 161 -0.35 4.33 2.87
N VAL A 162 0.52 4.28 3.87
CA VAL A 162 1.81 3.58 3.81
C VAL A 162 1.95 2.70 5.04
N LYS A 163 2.27 1.43 4.86
CA LYS A 163 2.41 0.49 5.97
C LYS A 163 3.53 -0.50 5.72
N SER A 164 4.37 -0.73 6.72
CA SER A 164 5.47 -1.71 6.70
C SER A 164 6.32 -1.57 5.44
N ALA A 165 6.69 -0.34 5.09
CA ALA A 165 7.31 0.02 3.81
C ALA A 165 8.84 -0.09 3.83
N SER A 166 9.38 -0.95 4.69
CA SER A 166 10.83 -1.25 4.81
C SER A 166 11.73 -0.01 4.94
N TYR A 167 11.20 1.11 5.44
CA TYR A 167 11.90 2.39 5.60
C TYR A 167 12.50 2.90 4.27
N LEU A 168 11.93 2.49 3.13
CA LEU A 168 12.50 2.79 1.80
C LEU A 168 12.48 4.29 1.52
N MET A 169 11.39 4.98 1.86
CA MET A 169 11.26 6.42 1.69
C MET A 169 12.08 7.25 2.70
N HIS A 170 12.88 6.63 3.58
CA HIS A 170 13.90 7.35 4.34
C HIS A 170 15.13 7.63 3.48
N LYS A 171 15.30 6.87 2.39
CA LYS A 171 16.52 6.83 1.61
C LYS A 171 16.47 7.82 0.45
N SER A 172 17.64 8.26 0.01
CA SER A 172 17.77 9.20 -1.11
C SER A 172 17.24 8.61 -2.42
N TYR A 173 17.40 7.30 -2.64
CA TYR A 173 17.01 6.61 -3.87
C TYR A 173 15.53 6.16 -3.92
N PHE A 174 14.69 6.68 -3.02
CA PHE A 174 13.22 6.61 -3.08
C PHE A 174 12.61 8.02 -2.96
N SER A 175 13.40 9.05 -3.29
CA SER A 175 13.00 10.45 -3.13
C SER A 175 11.87 10.85 -4.09
N LYS A 176 11.82 10.29 -5.30
CA LYS A 176 10.81 10.66 -6.30
C LYS A 176 9.40 10.33 -5.81
N ILE A 177 9.18 9.10 -5.35
CA ILE A 177 7.88 8.70 -4.81
C ILE A 177 7.57 9.40 -3.48
N ARG A 178 8.56 9.57 -2.59
CA ARG A 178 8.39 10.37 -1.36
C ARG A 178 7.86 11.77 -1.69
N ASN A 179 8.47 12.45 -2.66
CA ASN A 179 8.08 13.81 -3.03
C ASN A 179 6.69 13.86 -3.68
N VAL A 180 6.33 12.86 -4.49
CA VAL A 180 4.97 12.72 -5.05
C VAL A 180 3.95 12.62 -3.91
N VAL A 181 4.18 11.74 -2.93
CA VAL A 181 3.32 11.58 -1.75
C VAL A 181 3.21 12.89 -0.95
N LEU A 182 4.34 13.51 -0.60
CA LEU A 182 4.35 14.77 0.17
C LEU A 182 3.71 15.94 -0.55
N ASN A 183 3.70 15.95 -1.89
CA ASN A 183 3.13 17.05 -2.67
C ASN A 183 1.63 16.87 -2.96
N GLN A 184 1.16 15.63 -3.12
CA GLN A 184 -0.24 15.37 -3.49
C GLN A 184 -1.15 15.01 -2.31
N SER A 185 -0.61 14.48 -1.21
CA SER A 185 -1.47 13.96 -0.14
C SER A 185 -2.17 15.08 0.63
N GLN A 186 -3.50 15.07 0.69
CA GLN A 186 -4.25 15.88 1.66
C GLN A 186 -4.24 15.23 3.03
N VAL A 187 -4.26 13.91 3.03
CA VAL A 187 -4.18 13.05 4.20
C VAL A 187 -3.13 11.99 3.91
N LEU A 188 -2.17 11.79 4.81
CA LEU A 188 -1.23 10.69 4.77
C LEU A 188 -1.27 9.96 6.11
N LEU A 189 -1.63 8.68 6.10
CA LEU A 189 -1.57 7.80 7.26
C LEU A 189 -0.42 6.82 7.07
N GLN A 190 0.50 6.75 8.02
CA GLN A 190 1.62 5.82 7.96
C GLN A 190 2.11 5.36 9.33
N ASP A 191 2.77 4.20 9.39
CA ASP A 191 3.63 3.85 10.52
C ASP A 191 5.03 4.50 10.37
N ASP A 192 5.93 4.22 11.32
CA ASP A 192 7.29 4.79 11.36
C ASP A 192 8.19 4.36 10.19
N SER A 193 7.78 3.35 9.41
CA SER A 193 8.54 2.84 8.26
C SER A 193 8.20 3.50 6.93
N GLY A 194 7.27 4.45 6.93
CA GLY A 194 6.88 5.22 5.74
C GLY A 194 7.90 6.30 5.37
N ILE A 195 7.46 7.55 5.30
CA ILE A 195 8.32 8.72 5.11
C ILE A 195 8.90 9.12 6.46
N ALA A 196 10.21 9.38 6.54
CA ALA A 196 10.85 9.82 7.76
C ALA A 196 10.27 11.15 8.28
N TYR A 197 10.26 11.31 9.60
CA TYR A 197 9.60 12.40 10.32
C TYR A 197 10.15 13.78 9.96
N ASP A 198 11.46 13.89 9.73
CA ASP A 198 12.17 15.10 9.33
C ASP A 198 11.67 15.70 8.01
N PHE A 199 11.10 14.89 7.11
CA PHE A 199 10.51 15.39 5.87
C PHE A 199 9.16 16.12 6.06
N PHE A 200 8.64 16.21 7.29
CA PHE A 200 7.40 16.94 7.61
C PHE A 200 7.63 18.32 8.26
N ASP A 201 8.88 18.74 8.43
CA ASP A 201 9.24 19.96 9.18
C ASP A 201 9.00 21.27 8.40
N ASP A 202 8.59 21.20 7.14
CA ASP A 202 8.28 22.37 6.30
C ASP A 202 6.95 23.07 6.68
N GLY A 203 6.25 22.56 7.69
CA GLY A 203 5.04 23.16 8.23
C GLY A 203 3.79 22.95 7.37
N ARG A 204 3.86 22.24 6.23
CA ARG A 204 2.71 21.96 5.35
C ARG A 204 1.68 21.02 5.98
N PHE A 205 2.09 20.23 6.97
CA PHE A 205 1.24 19.25 7.62
C PHE A 205 1.01 19.57 9.10
N ARG A 206 -0.19 19.22 9.59
CA ARG A 206 -0.49 19.01 11.01
C ARG A 206 -0.38 17.52 11.29
N LEU A 207 0.50 17.14 12.20
CA LEU A 207 0.76 15.75 12.55
C LEU A 207 -0.06 15.35 13.78
N ILE A 208 -0.67 14.16 13.72
CA ILE A 208 -1.39 13.54 14.83
C ILE A 208 -0.80 12.15 15.03
N HIS A 209 -0.36 11.87 16.26
CA HIS A 209 0.27 10.60 16.63
C HIS A 209 -0.74 9.66 17.30
N TYR A 210 -0.59 8.36 17.07
CA TYR A 210 -1.36 7.28 17.69
C TYR A 210 -0.43 6.17 18.18
N GLY A 211 -0.69 5.64 19.37
CA GLY A 211 0.06 4.53 19.93
C GLY A 211 1.41 4.93 20.52
N HIS A 212 2.42 4.09 20.34
CA HIS A 212 3.72 4.20 21.00
C HIS A 212 4.85 4.02 20.00
N TYR A 213 5.80 4.95 19.99
CA TYR A 213 7.06 4.80 19.26
C TYR A 213 8.22 4.75 20.26
N VAL A 214 9.01 3.66 20.19
CA VAL A 214 10.22 3.48 21.02
C VAL A 214 11.44 3.33 20.13
N LYS A 215 11.43 2.36 19.21
CA LYS A 215 12.47 2.14 18.20
C LYS A 215 11.97 1.16 17.14
N PRO A 216 12.58 1.14 15.94
CA PRO A 216 12.37 0.07 14.98
C PRO A 216 12.77 -1.30 15.52
N ILE A 217 12.25 -2.37 14.91
CA ILE A 217 12.75 -3.74 15.13
C ILE A 217 14.25 -3.84 14.78
N SER A 218 14.93 -4.87 15.30
CA SER A 218 16.40 -5.03 15.13
C SER A 218 16.86 -4.96 13.66
N LEU A 219 16.09 -5.51 12.73
CA LEU A 219 16.38 -5.47 11.29
C LEU A 219 16.50 -4.02 10.74
N PHE A 220 15.75 -3.09 11.33
CA PHE A 220 15.67 -1.70 10.89
C PHE A 220 16.20 -0.71 11.93
N ALA A 221 16.98 -1.16 12.91
CA ALA A 221 17.46 -0.34 14.03
C ALA A 221 18.17 0.96 13.59
N LYS A 222 18.85 0.95 12.45
CA LYS A 222 19.51 2.12 11.85
C LYS A 222 18.56 3.24 11.39
N HIS A 223 17.26 2.97 11.33
CA HIS A 223 16.21 3.92 10.94
C HIS A 223 15.49 4.51 12.16
N TYR A 224 16.12 4.46 13.33
CA TYR A 224 15.63 5.15 14.51
C TYR A 224 15.51 6.66 14.24
N GLN A 225 14.41 7.25 14.69
CA GLN A 225 14.06 8.66 14.46
C GLN A 225 13.96 9.37 15.81
N HIS A 226 14.97 10.18 16.16
CA HIS A 226 15.01 10.88 17.44
C HIS A 226 13.83 11.85 17.61
N ASP A 227 13.52 12.63 16.57
CA ASP A 227 12.44 13.63 16.64
C ASP A 227 11.06 12.99 16.74
N LEU A 228 10.85 11.84 16.06
CA LEU A 228 9.64 11.04 16.24
C LEU A 228 9.52 10.49 17.67
N PHE A 229 10.61 10.01 18.25
CA PHE A 229 10.64 9.56 19.66
C PHE A 229 10.27 10.67 20.63
N THR A 230 10.79 11.88 20.40
CA THR A 230 10.46 13.07 21.19
C THR A 230 8.99 13.45 21.01
N ALA A 231 8.48 13.44 19.77
CA ALA A 231 7.08 13.76 19.46
C ALA A 231 6.08 12.81 20.15
N TYR A 232 6.40 11.53 20.29
CA TYR A 232 5.55 10.56 21.01
C TYR A 232 5.58 10.72 22.54
N ARG A 233 6.47 11.58 23.06
CA ARG A 233 6.59 11.91 24.49
C ARG A 233 6.13 13.32 24.81
N ASP A 234 5.61 14.05 23.83
CA ASP A 234 5.06 15.38 24.05
C ASP A 234 3.87 15.31 25.01
N SER A 235 4.01 15.98 26.16
CA SER A 235 2.97 16.02 27.20
C SER A 235 1.78 16.92 26.84
N LEU A 236 1.96 17.87 25.92
CA LEU A 236 0.95 18.81 25.43
C LEU A 236 0.17 18.24 24.24
N HIS A 237 0.85 17.52 23.34
CA HIS A 237 0.24 16.88 22.17
C HIS A 237 0.37 15.36 22.22
N ARG A 238 -0.15 14.78 23.30
CA ARG A 238 -0.01 13.34 23.58
C ARG A 238 -0.52 12.48 22.42
N PRO A 239 0.18 11.37 22.10
CA PRO A 239 -0.34 10.37 21.17
C PRO A 239 -1.71 9.86 21.63
N ARG A 240 -2.61 9.69 20.66
CA ARG A 240 -3.93 9.10 20.88
C ARG A 240 -3.80 7.58 21.07
N PRO A 241 -4.75 6.92 21.75
CA PRO A 241 -4.72 5.46 21.87
C PRO A 241 -4.75 4.75 20.51
N LEU A 242 -4.04 3.63 20.40
CA LEU A 242 -4.07 2.72 19.25
C LEU A 242 -4.39 1.30 19.75
N PRO A 243 -5.67 0.87 19.71
CA PRO A 243 -6.12 -0.34 20.40
C PRO A 243 -5.83 -1.65 19.62
N PHE A 244 -5.06 -1.58 18.54
CA PHE A 244 -4.71 -2.70 17.70
C PHE A 244 -3.25 -2.61 17.24
N GLY A 245 -2.72 -3.73 16.76
CA GLY A 245 -1.36 -3.83 16.25
C GLY A 245 -1.25 -3.52 14.76
N THR A 246 -0.19 -2.83 14.35
CA THR A 246 0.13 -2.53 12.94
C THR A 246 1.63 -2.24 12.76
N GLY A 247 2.11 -2.24 11.52
CA GLY A 247 3.51 -1.96 11.20
C GLY A 247 4.45 -3.08 11.65
N TYR A 248 5.76 -2.82 11.68
CA TYR A 248 6.73 -3.86 12.09
C TYR A 248 6.63 -4.23 13.57
N ASN A 249 6.38 -3.25 14.44
CA ASN A 249 6.08 -3.44 15.86
C ASN A 249 4.58 -3.76 16.07
N HIS A 250 4.08 -4.79 15.36
CA HIS A 250 2.66 -5.15 15.25
C HIS A 250 1.98 -5.65 16.54
N ARG A 251 2.66 -5.70 17.68
CA ARG A 251 2.02 -6.08 18.94
C ARG A 251 1.15 -4.92 19.42
N ALA A 252 -0.03 -5.24 19.95
CA ALA A 252 -0.88 -4.24 20.57
C ALA A 252 -0.10 -3.47 21.64
N ASN A 253 -0.26 -2.15 21.66
CA ASN A 253 0.48 -1.19 22.50
C ASN A 253 1.98 -0.99 22.19
N GLU A 254 2.54 -1.67 21.17
CA GLU A 254 3.91 -1.41 20.68
C GLU A 254 3.93 -0.68 19.33
N SER A 255 2.78 -0.65 18.64
CA SER A 255 2.64 -0.03 17.33
C SER A 255 2.48 1.48 17.40
N ASN A 256 2.85 2.13 16.30
CA ASN A 256 2.63 3.56 16.11
C ASN A 256 1.95 3.84 14.76
N LEU A 257 1.15 4.90 14.70
CA LEU A 257 0.66 5.49 13.46
C LEU A 257 0.76 7.02 13.55
N MET A 258 1.14 7.63 12.44
CA MET A 258 1.16 9.06 12.25
C MET A 258 0.19 9.43 11.13
N LEU A 259 -0.71 10.35 11.45
CA LEU A 259 -1.64 10.97 10.51
C LEU A 259 -1.16 12.39 10.22
N ALA A 260 -0.72 12.63 8.99
CA ALA A 260 -0.36 13.94 8.48
C ALA A 260 -1.55 14.54 7.70
N LEU A 261 -2.07 15.66 8.19
CA LEU A 261 -3.16 16.41 7.56
C LEU A 261 -2.61 17.68 6.93
N ARG A 262 -2.79 17.85 5.62
CA ARG A 262 -2.33 19.05 4.93
C ARG A 262 -3.07 20.28 5.50
N LYS A 263 -2.32 21.33 5.82
CA LYS A 263 -2.88 22.62 6.22
C LYS A 263 -3.42 23.32 4.98
N ALA A 264 -4.55 24.02 5.12
CA ALA A 264 -5.04 24.89 4.06
C ALA A 264 -3.95 25.91 3.68
N ALA A 265 -3.82 26.22 2.39
CA ALA A 265 -2.98 27.31 1.95
C ALA A 265 -3.48 28.59 2.65
N ARG A 266 -2.56 29.30 3.30
CA ARG A 266 -2.84 30.62 3.87
C ARG A 266 -2.93 31.64 2.75
#